data_AF-A0A2H6GP01-F1
#
_entry.id   AF-A0A2H6GP01-F1
#
_cell.length_a   1.000
_cell.length_b   1.000
_cell.length_c   1.000
_cell.angle_alpha   90.00
_cell.angle_beta   90.00
_cell.angle_gamma   90.00
#
_symmetry.space_group_name_H-M   'P 1'
#
loop_
_entity.id
_entity.type
_entity.pdbx_description
1 polymer ?
#
loop_
_entity_poly.entity_id
_entity_poly.type
_entity_poly.pdbx_seq_one_letter_code
_entity_poly.pdbx_strand_id
1 'polypeptide(L)' 'MREKAEAVQVKCPKCGRTAIIYLPKEEIPRCPDCGVRMVLCELLDEGKSY' A
#
# COMPACT_ATOMS: atom_id res chain seq x y z
N MET A 1 6.73 -20.31 11.03
CA MET A 1 7.07 -19.08 10.29
C MET A 1 5.89 -18.14 10.39
N ARG A 2 5.99 -17.02 11.12
CA ARG A 2 4.93 -16.00 11.14
C ARG A 2 5.19 -15.08 9.97
N GLU A 3 4.34 -15.16 8.95
CA GLU A 3 4.31 -14.20 7.85
C GLU A 3 3.90 -12.85 8.45
N LYS A 4 4.91 -12.01 8.74
CA LYS A 4 4.70 -10.62 9.16
C LYS A 4 4.08 -9.91 7.97
N ALA A 5 2.83 -9.48 8.13
CA ALA A 5 2.19 -8.68 7.11
C ALA A 5 2.74 -7.26 7.23
N GLU A 6 3.31 -6.74 6.15
CA GLU A 6 3.89 -5.41 6.09
C GLU A 6 2.83 -4.43 5.63
N ALA A 7 2.59 -3.38 6.43
CA ALA A 7 1.70 -2.29 6.05
C ALA A 7 2.39 -1.41 5.02
N VAL A 8 1.80 -1.29 3.84
CA VAL A 8 2.35 -0.48 2.75
C VAL A 8 1.32 0.54 2.31
N GLN A 9 1.76 1.75 2.02
CA GLN A 9 0.90 2.77 1.45
C GLN A 9 0.95 2.66 -0.07
N VAL A 10 -0.22 2.50 -0.69
CA VAL A 10 -0.40 2.57 -2.15
C VAL A 10 -1.03 3.90 -2.52
N LYS A 11 -0.72 4.39 -3.72
CA LYS A 11 -1.21 5.66 -4.28
C LYS A 11 -1.75 5.46 -5.67
N CYS A 12 -2.84 6.12 -6.01
CA CYS A 12 -3.36 6.19 -7.36
C CYS A 12 -2.48 7.16 -8.17
N PRO A 13 -1.86 6.71 -9.28
CA PRO A 13 -1.04 7.59 -10.11
C PRO A 13 -1.86 8.63 -10.90
N LYS A 14 -3.19 8.49 -10.96
CA LYS A 14 -4.10 9.40 -11.69
C LYS A 14 -4.62 10.54 -10.83
N CYS A 15 -5.28 10.22 -9.70
CA CYS A 15 -5.91 11.22 -8.82
C CYS A 15 -5.13 11.48 -7.53
N GLY A 16 -4.07 10.71 -7.25
CA GLY A 16 -3.27 10.85 -6.05
C GLY A 16 -3.88 10.23 -4.78
N ARG A 17 -5.07 9.63 -4.85
CA ARG A 17 -5.71 8.94 -3.71
C ARG A 17 -4.79 7.88 -3.12
N THR A 18 -4.61 7.86 -1.80
CA THR A 18 -3.79 6.87 -1.10
C THR A 18 -4.65 5.85 -0.33
N ALA A 19 -4.11 4.66 -0.10
CA ALA A 19 -4.71 3.61 0.72
C ALA A 19 -3.60 2.79 1.39
N ILE A 20 -3.90 2.12 2.50
CA ILE A 20 -2.97 1.23 3.21
C ILE A 20 -3.44 -0.20 3.00
N ILE A 21 -2.51 -1.09 2.64
CA ILE A 21 -2.75 -2.53 2.47
C ILE A 21 -1.67 -3.34 3.19
N TYR A 22 -1.94 -4.60 3.49
CA TYR A 22 -1.00 -5.48 4.18
C TYR A 22 -0.44 -6.58 3.26
N LEU A 23 0.78 -6.43 2.75
CA LEU A 23 1.42 -7.45 1.90
C LEU A 23 2.10 -8.54 2.77
N PRO A 24 2.11 -9.81 2.34
CA PRO A 24 1.49 -10.39 1.14
C PRO A 24 0.02 -10.82 1.34
N LYS A 25 -0.59 -10.52 2.49
CA LYS A 25 -1.97 -10.96 2.83
C LYS A 25 -3.03 -10.34 1.91
N GLU A 26 -2.79 -9.12 1.44
CA GLU A 26 -3.68 -8.36 0.57
C GLU A 26 -2.98 -7.99 -0.73
N GLU A 27 -3.76 -7.93 -1.82
CA GLU A 27 -3.27 -7.54 -3.14
C GLU A 27 -3.42 -6.04 -3.36
N ILE A 28 -2.61 -5.45 -4.24
CA ILE A 28 -2.72 -4.02 -4.57
C ILE A 28 -4.05 -3.73 -5.29
N PRO A 29 -4.95 -2.92 -4.69
CA PRO A 29 -6.27 -2.68 -5.25
C PRO A 29 -6.22 -1.70 -6.43
N ARG A 30 -7.36 -1.58 -7.12
CA ARG A 30 -7.61 -0.51 -8.10
C ARG A 30 -8.21 0.69 -7.39
N CYS A 31 -7.91 1.88 -7.91
CA CYS A 31 -8.49 3.12 -7.43
C CYS A 31 -10.01 3.11 -7.68
N PRO A 32 -10.85 3.35 -6.65
CA PRO A 32 -12.30 3.36 -6.80
C PRO A 32 -12.82 4.51 -7.66
N ASP A 33 -12.09 5.62 -7.77
CA ASP A 33 -12.48 6.77 -8.61
C ASP A 33 -12.03 6.61 -10.06
N CYS A 34 -10.78 6.16 -10.28
CA CYS A 34 -10.18 6.13 -11.62
C CYS A 34 -10.26 4.75 -12.29
N GLY A 35 -10.51 3.68 -11.52
CA GLY A 35 -10.45 2.30 -12.00
C GLY A 35 -9.05 1.78 -12.35
N VAL A 36 -7.99 2.58 -12.17
CA VAL A 36 -6.61 2.19 -12.48
C VAL A 36 -5.94 1.47 -11.32
N ARG A 37 -4.99 0.57 -11.59
CA ARG A 37 -4.23 -0.12 -10.54
C ARG A 37 -3.41 0.89 -9.73
N MET A 38 -3.54 0.84 -8.41
CA MET A 38 -2.72 1.68 -7.53
C MET A 38 -1.27 1.18 -7.57
N VAL A 39 -0.34 2.06 -7.20
CA VAL A 39 1.10 1.75 -7.15
C VAL A 39 1.60 1.88 -5.72
N LEU A 40 2.61 1.10 -5.33
CA LEU A 40 3.24 1.24 -4.02
C LEU A 40 3.89 2.64 -3.94
N CYS A 41 3.56 3.41 -2.92
CA CYS A 41 4.09 4.75 -2.70
C CYS A 41 5.23 4.73 -1.70
N GLU A 42 4.98 4.15 -0.52
CA GLU A 42 5.97 4.06 0.55
C GLU A 42 5.69 2.82 1.41
N LEU A 43 6.77 2.19 1.88
CA LEU A 43 6.72 1.20 2.94
C LEU A 43 6.54 1.99 4.26
N LEU A 44 5.47 1.72 4.99
CA LEU A 44 5.31 2.27 6.33
C LEU A 44 6.16 1.42 7.26
N ASP A 45 7.47 1.64 7.24
CA ASP A 45 8.39 0.95 8.12
C ASP A 45 8.20 1.52 9.54
N GLU A 46 7.62 0.72 10.44
CA GLU A 46 7.63 0.96 11.88
C GLU A 46 9.08 0.86 12.40
N GLY A 47 9.93 1.84 12.07
CA GLY A 47 11.37 1.60 12.17
C GLY A 47 12.28 2.80 11.95
N LYS A 48 11.97 3.97 12.52
CA LYS A 48 13.04 4.88 12.95
C LYS A 48 13.09 4.95 14.47
N SER A 49 13.65 3.91 15.06
CA SER A 49 14.37 4.07 16.32
C SER A 49 15.73 4.70 16.01
N TYR A 50 15.88 5.99 16.30
CA TYR A 50 17.01 6.60 17.02
C TYR A 50 16.88 8.13 16.97
#